data_AF-A0A8T7M2H2-F1
#
_entry.id   AF-A0A8T7M2H2-F1
#
_cell.length_a   1.000
_cell.length_b   1.000
_cell.length_c   1.000
_cell.angle_alpha   90.00
_cell.angle_beta   90.00
_cell.angle_gamma   90.00
#
_symmetry.space_group_name_H-M   'P 1'
#
loop_
_entity.id
_entity.type
_entity.pdbx_description
1 polymer ?
#
loop_
_entity_poly.entity_id
_entity_poly.type
_entity_poly.pdbx_seq_one_letter_code
_entity_poly.pdbx_strand_id
1 'polypeptide(L)'
;MSDFTIRKGDTLPILQATLTTASGTAVDLTNATSVSLNMRLAGTTTWLTNAATIVAPATNGVVQAQLTSANTATAGLYLAKWVVTFAGGNTETFPRRYFAIEVATL
;
A
#
# COMPACT_ATOMS: atom_id res chain seq x y z
N MET A 1 3.30 -5.13 -16.26
CA MET A 1 4.36 -5.40 -15.27
C MET A 1 3.76 -5.15 -13.90
N SER A 2 4.04 -6.03 -12.94
CA SER A 2 3.70 -5.87 -11.53
C SER A 2 4.78 -5.02 -10.85
N ASP A 3 4.38 -4.11 -9.95
CA ASP A 3 5.31 -3.27 -9.19
C ASP A 3 5.92 -4.04 -8.01
N PHE A 4 5.21 -5.07 -7.53
CA PHE A 4 5.62 -5.93 -6.43
C PHE A 4 5.12 -7.35 -6.65
N THR A 5 5.93 -8.35 -6.33
CA THR A 5 5.57 -9.77 -6.45
C THR A 5 5.80 -10.49 -5.12
N ILE A 6 4.83 -11.29 -4.69
CA ILE A 6 4.88 -12.13 -3.49
C ILE A 6 4.32 -13.51 -3.79
N ARG A 7 4.77 -14.56 -3.10
CA ARG A 7 4.19 -15.90 -3.29
C ARG A 7 2.91 -16.07 -2.47
N LYS A 8 2.02 -16.91 -2.97
CA LYS A 8 0.81 -17.31 -2.24
C LYS A 8 1.17 -17.89 -0.87
N GLY A 9 0.60 -17.31 0.18
CA GLY A 9 0.79 -17.73 1.57
C GLY A 9 1.92 -17.02 2.32
N ASP A 10 2.77 -16.27 1.62
CA ASP A 10 3.85 -15.53 2.26
C ASP A 10 3.32 -14.25 2.90
N THR A 11 3.80 -13.95 4.11
CA THR A 11 3.54 -12.67 4.82
C THR A 11 4.74 -11.74 4.77
N LEU A 12 5.84 -12.20 4.18
CA LEU A 12 7.09 -11.49 3.96
C LEU A 12 7.41 -11.47 2.46
N PRO A 13 8.09 -10.44 1.94
CA PRO A 13 8.61 -9.28 2.67
C PRO A 13 7.54 -8.24 3.03
N ILE A 14 7.88 -7.35 3.98
CA ILE A 14 7.05 -6.16 4.29
C ILE A 14 6.93 -5.32 3.02
N LEU A 15 5.72 -4.90 2.67
CA LEU A 15 5.51 -4.00 1.54
C LEU A 15 5.88 -2.59 1.97
N GLN A 16 6.93 -2.04 1.38
CA GLN A 16 7.38 -0.66 1.60
C GLN A 16 7.20 0.16 0.31
N ALA A 17 6.75 1.40 0.45
CA ALA A 17 6.61 2.33 -0.67
C ALA A 17 6.97 3.76 -0.25
N THR A 18 7.57 4.51 -1.17
CA THR A 18 7.79 5.95 -1.02
C THR A 18 6.63 6.69 -1.68
N LEU A 19 5.88 7.46 -0.89
CA LEU A 19 4.79 8.29 -1.38
C LEU A 19 5.36 9.58 -1.95
N THR A 20 5.11 9.83 -3.24
CA THR A 20 5.58 11.01 -3.94
C THR A 20 4.40 11.83 -4.49
N THR A 21 4.58 13.15 -4.49
CA THR A 21 3.66 14.10 -5.14
C THR A 21 3.76 13.99 -6.67
N ALA A 22 2.88 14.70 -7.39
CA ALA A 22 2.92 14.75 -8.85
C ALA A 22 4.25 15.28 -9.43
N SER A 23 5.02 16.02 -8.63
CA SER A 23 6.34 16.56 -8.98
C SER A 23 7.49 15.59 -8.67
N GLY A 24 7.21 14.40 -8.13
CA GLY A 24 8.22 13.41 -7.74
C GLY A 24 8.84 13.65 -6.36
N THR A 25 8.46 14.74 -5.67
CA THR A 25 8.92 15.03 -4.30
C THR A 25 8.24 14.11 -3.29
N ALA A 26 9.00 13.59 -2.32
CA ALA A 26 8.46 12.83 -1.20
C ALA A 26 7.38 13.63 -0.45
N VAL A 27 6.29 12.96 -0.07
CA VAL A 27 5.21 13.56 0.70
C VAL A 27 5.65 13.66 2.16
N ASP A 28 5.49 14.83 2.76
CA ASP A 28 5.70 14.98 4.20
C ASP A 28 4.52 14.39 4.99
N LEU A 29 4.76 13.29 5.70
CA LEU A 29 3.76 12.57 6.48
C LEU A 29 3.74 12.98 7.96
N THR A 30 4.43 14.06 8.34
CA THR A 30 4.53 14.49 9.75
C THR A 30 3.17 14.77 10.40
N ASN A 31 2.20 15.25 9.62
CA ASN A 31 0.83 15.52 10.09
C ASN A 31 -0.16 14.38 9.80
N ALA A 32 0.32 13.21 9.36
CA ALA A 32 -0.53 12.05 9.11
C ALA A 32 -0.95 11.39 10.43
N THR A 33 -2.25 11.15 10.58
CA THR A 33 -2.84 10.49 11.76
C THR A 33 -3.01 8.99 11.55
N SER A 34 -3.19 8.55 10.31
CA SER A 34 -3.23 7.12 9.96
C SER A 34 -2.81 6.87 8.52
N VAL A 35 -2.30 5.66 8.28
CA VAL A 35 -2.02 5.16 6.93
C VAL A 35 -2.58 3.74 6.83
N SER A 36 -3.19 3.42 5.70
CA SER A 36 -3.63 2.08 5.37
C SER A 36 -3.27 1.70 3.93
N LEU A 37 -3.03 0.40 3.74
CA LEU A 37 -2.90 -0.22 2.44
C LEU A 37 -4.24 -0.86 2.09
N ASN A 38 -4.88 -0.40 1.02
CA ASN A 38 -6.07 -1.03 0.48
C ASN A 38 -5.69 -1.78 -0.80
N MET A 39 -5.97 -3.07 -0.84
CA MET A 39 -5.74 -3.91 -2.01
C MET A 39 -6.98 -4.72 -2.38
N ARG A 40 -7.18 -4.96 -3.68
CA ARG A 40 -8.24 -5.83 -4.18
C ARG A 40 -7.74 -6.65 -5.35
N LEU A 41 -8.30 -7.83 -5.53
CA LEU A 41 -8.02 -8.64 -6.71
C LEU A 41 -8.56 -7.91 -7.96
N ALA A 42 -7.80 -7.92 -9.05
CA ALA A 42 -8.25 -7.35 -10.31
C ALA A 42 -9.54 -8.07 -10.76
N GLY A 43 -10.57 -7.29 -11.08
CA GLY A 43 -11.90 -7.81 -11.42
C GLY A 43 -12.87 -7.94 -10.23
N THR A 44 -12.42 -7.77 -8.99
CA THR A 44 -13.31 -7.75 -7.80
C THR A 44 -13.56 -6.33 -7.29
N THR A 45 -14.61 -6.15 -6.48
CA THR A 45 -14.96 -4.87 -5.84
C THR A 45 -14.63 -4.82 -4.34
N THR A 46 -14.32 -5.98 -3.75
CA THR A 46 -14.00 -6.11 -2.32
C THR A 46 -12.58 -5.67 -2.03
N TRP A 47 -12.43 -4.69 -1.14
CA TRP A 47 -11.15 -4.21 -0.66
C TRP A 47 -10.72 -4.96 0.60
N LEU A 48 -9.47 -5.40 0.63
CA LEU A 48 -8.74 -5.80 1.81
C LEU A 48 -7.97 -4.59 2.31
N THR A 49 -8.18 -4.22 3.57
CA THR A 49 -7.54 -3.06 4.20
C THR A 49 -6.57 -3.53 5.27
N ASN A 50 -5.32 -3.12 5.14
CA ASN A 50 -4.26 -3.40 6.10
C ASN A 50 -3.82 -2.10 6.76
N ALA A 51 -3.68 -2.10 8.08
CA ALA A 51 -3.03 -1.00 8.78
C ALA A 51 -1.57 -0.89 8.29
N ALA A 52 -1.11 0.34 8.09
CA ALA A 52 0.25 0.65 7.69
C ALA A 52 0.92 1.53 8.73
N THR A 53 2.24 1.61 8.65
CA THR A 53 3.07 2.45 9.53
C THR A 53 3.93 3.38 8.69
N ILE A 54 4.19 4.58 9.22
CA ILE A 54 5.09 5.56 8.62
C ILE A 54 6.50 5.22 9.09
N VAL A 55 7.43 5.14 8.15
CA VAL A 55 8.85 4.89 8.43
C VAL A 55 9.52 6.22 8.72
N ALA A 56 10.25 6.31 9.83
CA ALA A 56 10.95 7.52 10.21
C ALA A 56 12.19 7.77 9.32
N PRO A 57 12.51 9.04 8.99
CA PRO A 57 11.72 10.24 9.31
C PRO A 57 10.49 10.39 8.41
N ALA A 58 9.39 10.90 8.97
CA ALA A 58 8.11 11.06 8.26
C ALA A 58 8.20 11.98 7.02
N THR A 59 9.20 12.86 6.98
CA THR A 59 9.51 13.74 5.84
C THR A 59 9.99 12.99 4.60
N ASN A 60 10.42 11.74 4.73
CA ASN A 60 10.83 10.90 3.60
C ASN A 60 9.63 10.29 2.86
N GLY A 61 8.42 10.41 3.40
CA GLY A 61 7.21 9.87 2.76
C GLY A 61 7.18 8.35 2.65
N VAL A 62 7.97 7.63 3.44
CA VAL A 62 8.06 6.17 3.36
C VAL A 62 7.01 5.54 4.26
N VAL A 63 6.22 4.62 3.71
CA VAL A 63 5.20 3.85 4.42
C VAL A 63 5.46 2.37 4.25
N GLN A 64 5.03 1.58 5.22
CA GLN A 64 5.15 0.13 5.17
C GLN A 64 3.93 -0.58 5.73
N ALA A 65 3.54 -1.70 5.14
CA ALA A 65 2.45 -2.55 5.58
C ALA A 65 2.85 -4.02 5.52
N GLN A 66 2.46 -4.76 6.55
CA GLN A 66 2.61 -6.21 6.58
C GLN A 66 1.43 -6.85 5.83
N LEU A 67 1.75 -7.74 4.88
CA LEU A 67 0.74 -8.57 4.23
C LEU A 67 0.39 -9.73 5.16
N THR A 68 -0.90 -10.05 5.23
CA THR A 68 -1.42 -11.18 6.00
C THR A 68 -1.64 -12.38 5.09
N SER A 69 -1.77 -13.57 5.67
CA SER A 69 -2.14 -14.78 4.93
C SER A 69 -3.45 -14.63 4.15
N ALA A 70 -4.38 -13.79 4.63
CA ALA A 70 -5.62 -13.49 3.92
C ALA A 70 -5.39 -12.63 2.66
N ASN A 71 -4.39 -11.75 2.66
CA ASN A 71 -4.03 -10.93 1.49
C ASN A 71 -3.46 -11.77 0.35
N THR A 72 -2.68 -12.79 0.69
CA THR A 72 -1.98 -13.67 -0.26
C THR A 72 -2.67 -15.03 -0.41
N ALA A 73 -3.92 -15.17 0.06
CA ALA A 73 -4.65 -16.44 0.03
C ALA A 73 -5.03 -16.86 -1.40
N THR A 74 -5.20 -15.90 -2.31
CA THR A 74 -5.59 -16.12 -3.70
C THR A 74 -4.48 -15.61 -4.61
N ALA A 75 -4.01 -16.45 -5.52
CA ALA A 75 -3.04 -16.02 -6.52
C ALA A 75 -3.72 -15.14 -7.58
N GLY A 76 -2.99 -14.17 -8.11
CA GLY A 76 -3.46 -13.27 -9.14
C GLY A 76 -2.93 -11.84 -9.00
N LEU A 77 -3.42 -10.96 -9.88
CA LEU A 77 -3.04 -9.56 -9.90
C LEU A 77 -3.95 -8.76 -8.97
N TYR A 78 -3.37 -8.06 -8.01
CA TYR A 78 -4.05 -7.14 -7.11
C TYR A 78 -3.77 -5.69 -7.50
N LEU A 79 -4.80 -4.86 -7.40
CA LEU A 79 -4.68 -3.41 -7.49
C LEU A 79 -4.66 -2.85 -6.07
N ALA A 80 -3.60 -2.12 -5.75
CA ALA A 80 -3.37 -1.57 -4.43
C ALA A 80 -3.25 -0.05 -4.45
N LYS A 81 -3.55 0.56 -3.30
CA LYS A 81 -3.38 1.99 -3.02
C LYS A 81 -3.09 2.20 -1.54
N TRP A 82 -2.32 3.23 -1.25
CA TRP A 82 -2.12 3.77 0.09
C TRP A 82 -3.16 4.85 0.34
N VAL A 83 -3.75 4.85 1.53
CA VAL A 83 -4.68 5.88 1.98
C VAL A 83 -4.09 6.50 3.22
N VAL A 84 -3.79 7.79 3.14
CA VAL A 84 -3.21 8.57 4.24
C VAL A 84 -4.28 9.52 4.75
N THR A 85 -4.58 9.48 6.04
CA THR A 85 -5.43 10.47 6.69
C THR A 85 -4.56 11.44 7.47
N PHE A 86 -4.78 12.73 7.28
CA PHE A 86 -4.07 13.82 7.94
C PHE A 86 -4.88 14.42 9.08
N ALA A 87 -4.20 15.22 9.92
CA ALA A 87 -4.85 16.06 10.91
C ALA A 87 -5.96 16.90 10.27
N GLY A 88 -7.13 16.94 10.90
CA GLY A 88 -8.34 17.58 10.34
C GLY A 88 -9.23 16.66 9.50
N GLY A 89 -8.86 15.38 9.32
CA GLY A 89 -9.70 14.36 8.68
C GLY A 89 -9.57 14.28 7.15
N ASN A 90 -8.75 15.14 6.56
CA ASN A 90 -8.46 15.10 5.13
C ASN A 90 -7.75 13.79 4.78
N THR A 91 -8.21 13.14 3.71
CA THR A 91 -7.64 11.86 3.26
C THR A 91 -7.08 12.01 1.85
N GLU A 92 -5.85 11.57 1.64
CA GLU A 92 -5.20 11.54 0.33
C GLU A 92 -4.82 10.10 -0.03
N THR A 93 -4.90 9.77 -1.32
CA THR A 93 -4.64 8.42 -1.83
C THR A 93 -3.41 8.43 -2.74
N PHE A 94 -2.50 7.48 -2.51
CA PHE A 94 -1.25 7.36 -3.24
C PHE A 94 -1.05 5.95 -3.80
N PRO A 95 -0.58 5.82 -5.05
CA PRO A 95 -0.51 6.87 -6.07
C PRO A 95 -1.91 7.35 -6.48
N ARG A 96 -1.99 8.43 -7.29
CA ARG A 96 -3.27 8.87 -7.91
C ARG A 96 -3.96 7.76 -8.72
N ARG A 97 -3.19 6.77 -9.17
CA ARG A 97 -3.64 5.50 -9.77
C ARG A 97 -3.19 4.33 -8.90
N TYR A 98 -3.88 3.20 -9.02
CA TYR A 98 -3.47 1.95 -8.37
C TYR A 98 -2.09 1.48 -8.87
N PHE A 99 -1.34 0.84 -7.97
CA PHE A 99 -0.15 0.06 -8.31
C PHE A 99 -0.48 -1.44 -8.28
N ALA A 100 0.32 -2.25 -8.97
CA ALA A 100 0.04 -3.65 -9.17
C ALA A 100 0.86 -4.55 -8.23
N ILE A 101 0.19 -5.40 -7.46
CA ILE A 101 0.81 -6.45 -6.64
C ILE A 101 0.45 -7.80 -7.26
N GLU A 102 1.43 -8.60 -7.62
CA GLU A 102 1.23 -9.96 -8.12
C GLU A 102 1.43 -10.98 -7.00
N VAL A 103 0.40 -11.79 -6.76
CA VAL A 103 0.50 -12.97 -5.90
C VAL A 103 0.70 -14.18 -6.79
N ALA A 104 1.93 -14.68 -6.85
CA ALA A 104 2.29 -15.81 -7.70
C ALA A 104 1.87 -17.15 -7.08
N THR A 105 1.50 -18.12 -7.93
CA THR A 105 1.33 -19.52 -7.51
C THR A 105 2.70 -20.15 -7.20
N LEU A 106 2.69 -21.18 -6.35
CA LEU A 106 3.87 -21.98 -6.01
C LEU A 106 4.44 -22.72 -7.22
#